data_AF-A0A6L3X4Y8-F1
#
_entry.id   AF-A0A6L3X4Y8-F1
#
_cell.length_a   1.000
_cell.length_b   1.000
_cell.length_c   1.000
_cell.angle_alpha   90.00
_cell.angle_beta   90.00
_cell.angle_gamma   90.00
#
_symmetry.space_group_name_H-M   'P 1'
#
loop_
_entity.id
_entity.type
_entity.pdbx_description
1 polymer ?
#
loop_
_entity_poly.entity_id
_entity_poly.type
_entity_poly.pdbx_seq_one_letter_code
_entity_poly.pdbx_strand_id
1 'polypeptide(L)' 'MSGIEAVFFDCDGTLVDSEVICSRAYVAMFQEFGITLDLEEVFKRFKGVKLYEIIDIIN' A
#
# COMPACT_ATOMS: atom_id res chain seq x y z
N MET A 1 -37.69 13.72 6.01
CA MET A 1 -36.57 12.92 5.46
C MET A 1 -35.59 12.69 6.59
N SER A 2 -35.26 11.44 6.92
CA SER A 2 -34.18 11.16 7.88
C SER A 2 -32.83 11.40 7.18
N GLY A 3 -31.97 12.21 7.80
CA GLY A 3 -30.62 12.48 7.30
C GLY A 3 -29.64 11.34 7.62
N ILE A 4 -28.39 11.47 7.18
CA ILE A 4 -27.31 10.58 7.63
C ILE A 4 -27.03 10.88 9.11
N GLU A 5 -27.12 9.87 9.96
CA GLU A 5 -26.93 10.02 11.41
C GLU A 5 -25.50 9.69 11.87
N ALA A 6 -24.75 8.92 11.07
CA ALA A 6 -23.36 8.57 11.37
C ALA A 6 -22.55 8.25 10.11
N VAL A 7 -21.22 8.42 10.21
CA VAL A 7 -20.25 8.04 9.18
C VAL A 7 -19.12 7.28 9.85
N PHE A 8 -18.74 6.14 9.28
CA PHE A 8 -17.58 5.36 9.69
C PHE A 8 -16.47 5.55 8.67
N PHE A 9 -15.26 5.86 9.17
CA PHE A 9 -14.08 6.03 8.35
C PHE A 9 -13.12 4.88 8.61
N ASP A 10 -12.54 4.39 7.52
CA ASP A 10 -11.34 3.58 7.59
C ASP A 10 -10.15 4.44 8.06
N CYS A 11 -9.11 3.83 8.61
CA CYS A 11 -7.95 4.53 9.13
C CYS A 11 -6.87 4.69 8.07
N ASP A 12 -6.37 3.57 7.54
CA ASP A 12 -5.27 3.53 6.58
C ASP A 12 -5.72 3.98 5.19
N GLY A 13 -4.96 4.86 4.55
CA GLY A 13 -5.29 5.42 3.24
C GLY A 13 -6.51 6.36 3.21
N THR A 14 -7.26 6.48 4.31
CA THR A 14 -8.44 7.35 4.46
C THR A 14 -8.20 8.49 5.44
N LEU A 15 -7.89 8.19 6.70
CA LEU A 15 -7.56 9.22 7.71
C LEU A 15 -6.06 9.49 7.78
N VAL A 16 -5.23 8.51 7.43
CA VAL A 16 -3.77 8.59 7.48
C VAL A 16 -3.19 8.09 6.16
N ASP A 17 -2.23 8.83 5.59
CA ASP A 17 -1.51 8.41 4.38
C ASP A 17 -0.41 7.37 4.71
N SER A 18 -0.83 6.23 5.25
CA SER A 18 0.04 5.12 5.66
C SER A 18 0.52 4.26 4.49
N GLU A 19 -0.13 4.36 3.33
CA GLU A 19 0.18 3.53 2.17
C GLU A 19 1.54 3.85 1.54
N VAL A 20 1.95 5.12 1.54
CA VAL A 20 3.29 5.54 1.08
C VAL A 20 4.39 4.94 1.95
N ILE A 21 4.16 4.85 3.26
CA ILE A 21 5.12 4.26 4.22
C ILE A 21 5.24 2.76 3.95
N CYS A 22 4.12 2.09 3.68
CA CYS A 22 4.10 0.67 3.32
C CYS A 22 4.90 0.40 2.03
N SER A 23 4.70 1.20 0.97
CA SER A 23 5.46 1.07 -0.28
C SER A 23 6.97 1.27 -0.08
N ARG A 24 7.38 2.21 0.78
CA ARG A 24 8.81 2.41 1.13
C ARG A 24 9.38 1.20 1.86
N ALA A 25 8.62 0.58 2.75
CA ALA A 25 9.04 -0.63 3.44
C ALA A 25 9.22 -1.79 2.45
N TYR A 26 8.35 -1.93 1.46
CA TYR A 26 8.52 -2.95 0.41
C TYR A 26 9.79 -2.73 -0.41
N VAL A 27 10.05 -1.51 -0.89
CA VAL A 27 11.29 -1.21 -1.64
C VAL A 27 12.53 -1.58 -0.82
N ALA A 28 12.56 -1.20 0.46
CA ALA A 28 13.67 -1.53 1.35
C ALA A 28 13.81 -3.05 1.56
N MET A 29 12.70 -3.74 1.84
CA MET A 29 12.68 -5.19 2.03
C MET A 29 13.18 -5.93 0.78
N PHE A 30 12.68 -5.57 -0.41
CA PHE A 30 13.06 -6.23 -1.66
C PHE A 30 14.52 -5.99 -2.05
N GLN A 31 15.08 -4.82 -1.71
CA GLN A 31 16.52 -4.55 -1.89
C GLN A 31 17.40 -5.53 -1.10
N GLU A 32 16.99 -5.97 0.10
CA GLU A 32 17.73 -6.97 0.87
C GLU A 32 17.81 -8.33 0.16
N PHE A 33 16.87 -8.61 -0.76
CA PHE A 33 16.85 -9.81 -1.60
C PHE A 33 17.42 -9.57 -3.01
N GLY A 34 18.05 -8.41 -3.27
CA GLY A 34 18.64 -8.08 -4.57
C GLY A 34 17.63 -7.64 -5.64
N ILE A 35 16.37 -7.41 -5.27
CA ILE A 35 15.32 -6.93 -6.17
C ILE A 35 15.23 -5.40 -6.04
N THR A 36 15.47 -4.69 -7.15
CA THR A 36 15.36 -3.22 -7.17
C THR A 36 14.01 -2.83 -7.73
N LEU A 37 13.24 -2.10 -6.93
CA LEU A 37 11.92 -1.58 -7.31
C LEU A 37 11.92 -0.06 -7.25
N ASP A 38 11.21 0.57 -8.19
CA ASP A 38 10.93 2.01 -8.15
C ASP A 38 9.77 2.29 -7.18
N LEU A 39 9.93 3.26 -6.28
CA LEU A 39 8.92 3.57 -5.27
C LEU A 39 7.61 4.08 -5.89
N GLU A 40 7.69 4.88 -6.95
CA GLU A 40 6.51 5.42 -7.62
C GLU A 40 5.75 4.31 -8.36
N GLU A 41 6.47 3.38 -8.99
CA GLU A 41 5.88 2.18 -9.58
C GLU A 41 5.24 1.28 -8.53
N VAL A 42 5.92 1.00 -7.41
CA VAL A 42 5.38 0.19 -6.31
C VAL A 42 4.11 0.82 -5.75
N PHE A 43 4.13 2.13 -5.50
CA PHE A 43 2.97 2.84 -5.00
C PHE A 43 1.82 2.86 -6.00
N LYS A 44 2.07 2.96 -7.32
CA LYS A 44 1.00 2.95 -8.33
C LYS A 44 0.44 1.56 -8.59
N ARG A 45 1.31 0.54 -8.62
CA ARG A 45 0.99 -0.81 -9.08
C ARG A 45 0.51 -1.72 -7.95
N PHE A 46 1.00 -1.51 -6.74
CA PHE A 46 0.76 -2.42 -5.61
C PHE A 46 -0.01 -1.77 -4.45
N LYS A 47 -0.56 -0.56 -4.66
CA LYS A 47 -1.49 0.08 -3.72
C LYS A 47 -2.65 -0.85 -3.38
N GLY A 48 -2.86 -1.14 -2.10
CA GLY A 48 -3.92 -2.04 -1.63
C GLY A 48 -3.77 -3.52 -2.04
N VAL A 49 -2.64 -3.91 -2.64
CA VAL A 49 -2.34 -5.31 -2.99
C VAL A 49 -1.67 -5.99 -1.80
N LYS A 50 -1.99 -7.26 -1.56
CA LYS A 50 -1.40 -7.99 -0.44
C LYS A 50 0.04 -8.38 -0.76
N LEU A 51 0.92 -8.31 0.23
CA LEU A 51 2.35 -8.56 0.04
C LEU A 51 2.67 -9.89 -0.68
N TYR A 52 1.97 -10.98 -0.34
CA TYR A 52 2.23 -12.27 -1.00
C TYR A 52 1.88 -12.26 -2.50
N GLU A 53 0.85 -11.50 -2.91
CA GLU A 53 0.51 -11.34 -4.33
C GLU A 53 1.55 -10.50 -5.06
N ILE A 54 2.13 -9.50 -4.37
CA ILE A 54 3.25 -8.72 -4.90
C ILE A 54 4.45 -9.64 -5.13
N ILE A 55 4.77 -10.50 -4.16
CA ILE A 55 5.88 -11.47 -4.27
C ILE A 55 5.66 -12.40 -5.47
N ASP A 56 4.44 -12.89 -5.70
CA ASP A 56 4.12 -13.74 -6.86
C ASP A 56 4.28 -13.02 -8.22
N ILE A 57 4.22 -11.69 -8.25
CA ILE A 57 4.32 -10.89 -9.49
C ILE A 57 5.76 -10.53 -9.85
N ILE A 58 6.62 -10.34 -8.86
CA ILE A 58 8.00 -9.83 -9.04
C ILE A 58 9.07 -10.93 -9.07
N ASN A 59 8.70 -12.15 -8.68
CA ASN A 59 9.57 -13.34 -8.67
C ASN A 59 9.46 -14.09 -9.99
#